data_AF-B7KSY0-F1
#
_entry.id   AF-B7KSY0-F1
#
_cell.length_a   1.000
_cell.length_b   1.000
_cell.length_c   1.000
_cell.angle_alpha   90.00
_cell.angle_beta   90.00
_cell.angle_gamma   90.00
#
_symmetry.space_group_name_H-M   'P 1'
#
loop_
_entity.id
_entity.type
_entity.pdbx_description
1 polymer ?
#
loop_
_entity_poly.entity_id
_entity_poly.type
_entity_poly.pdbx_seq_one_letter_code
_entity_poly.pdbx_strand_id
1 'polypeptide(L)' 'MMAAPQHNGPAIEEEILELWSDGFETAEIAAGMQDDAPGLTEAEVANLIAREMDRRYAARQQGGASA' A
#
# COMPACT_ATOMS: atom_id res chain seq x y z
N MET A 1 29.07 -1.72 10.74
CA MET A 1 27.81 -1.00 10.52
C MET A 1 27.25 -1.48 9.19
N MET A 2 26.25 -2.37 9.22
CA MET A 2 25.55 -2.82 8.01
C MET A 2 24.44 -1.80 7.76
N ALA A 3 24.52 -1.04 6.67
CA ALA A 3 23.44 -0.17 6.24
C ALA A 3 22.32 -1.06 5.67
N ALA A 4 21.11 -0.97 6.22
CA ALA A 4 19.94 -1.61 5.64
C ALA A 4 19.73 -1.08 4.21
N PRO A 5 19.39 -1.95 3.23
CA PRO A 5 19.12 -1.51 1.88
C PRO A 5 17.93 -0.54 1.90
N GLN A 6 18.17 0.64 1.35
CA GLN A 6 17.22 1.74 1.24
C GLN A 6 16.09 1.29 0.32
N HIS A 7 15.00 0.77 0.88
CA HIS A 7 13.87 0.19 0.16
C HIS A 7 12.90 1.26 -0.39
N ASN A 8 13.42 2.41 -0.82
CA ASN A 8 12.58 3.50 -1.34
C ASN A 8 12.16 3.20 -2.79
N GLY A 9 11.11 2.37 -2.97
CA GLY A 9 10.58 1.94 -4.26
C GLY A 9 9.28 1.12 -4.14
N PRO A 10 8.80 0.48 -5.25
CA PRO A 10 7.54 -0.28 -5.34
C PRO A 10 7.32 -1.32 -4.22
N ALA A 11 8.38 -1.74 -3.53
CA ALA A 11 8.32 -2.60 -2.37
C ALA A 11 7.52 -2.01 -1.19
N ILE A 12 7.62 -0.70 -0.92
CA ILE A 12 6.86 -0.08 0.19
C ILE A 12 5.37 -0.02 -0.16
N GLU A 13 5.02 0.27 -1.41
CA GLU A 13 3.62 0.24 -1.83
C GLU A 13 3.05 -1.18 -1.75
N GLU A 14 3.82 -2.19 -2.17
CA GLU A 14 3.44 -3.60 -2.04
C GLU A 14 3.22 -3.99 -0.57
N GLU A 15 4.15 -3.65 0.32
CA GLU A 15 4.05 -3.93 1.75
C GLU A 15 2.84 -3.26 2.41
N ILE A 16 2.57 -1.98 2.08
CA ILE A 16 1.36 -1.28 2.54
C ILE A 16 0.09 -2.03 2.09
N LEU A 17 0.06 -2.48 0.84
CA LEU A 17 -1.10 -3.19 0.29
C LEU A 17 -1.25 -4.61 0.85
N GLU A 18 -0.16 -5.29 1.19
CA GLU A 18 -0.17 -6.57 1.90
C GLU A 18 -0.74 -6.42 3.30
N LEU A 19 -0.23 -5.47 4.10
CA LEU A 19 -0.75 -5.19 5.44
C LEU A 19 -2.23 -4.78 5.40
N TRP A 20 -2.63 -3.95 4.44
CA TRP A 20 -4.04 -3.63 4.26
C TRP A 20 -4.87 -4.88 3.90
N SER A 21 -4.34 -5.77 3.06
CA SER A 21 -5.00 -7.03 2.71
C SER A 21 -5.13 -8.00 3.89
N ASP A 22 -4.18 -7.94 4.84
CA ASP A 22 -4.20 -8.69 6.10
C ASP A 22 -5.17 -8.10 7.13
N GLY A 23 -5.71 -6.90 6.86
CA GLY A 23 -6.77 -6.27 7.63
C GLY A 23 -6.32 -5.18 8.59
N PHE A 24 -5.08 -4.70 8.48
CA PHE A 24 -4.58 -3.58 9.28
C PHE A 24 -5.22 -2.25 8.88
N GLU A 25 -5.42 -1.37 9.86
CA GLU A 25 -5.94 -0.02 9.62
C GLU A 25 -4.86 0.93 9.08
N THR A 26 -5.27 1.98 8.36
CA THR A 26 -4.34 2.95 7.74
C THR A 26 -3.38 3.59 8.73
N ALA A 27 -3.85 3.89 9.94
CA ALA A 27 -3.03 4.47 11.01
C ALA A 27 -1.99 3.46 11.54
N GLU A 28 -2.35 2.18 11.67
CA GLU A 28 -1.45 1.12 12.12
C GLU A 28 -0.34 0.87 11.09
N ILE A 29 -0.70 0.84 9.81
CA ILE A 29 0.25 0.68 8.71
C ILE A 29 1.23 1.86 8.68
N ALA A 30 0.72 3.10 8.72
CA ALA A 30 1.58 4.28 8.70
C ALA A 30 2.53 4.35 9.91
N ALA A 31 2.08 3.89 11.08
CA ALA A 31 2.92 3.81 12.28
C ALA A 31 3.97 2.69 12.19
N GLY A 32 3.59 1.51 11.67
CA GLY A 32 4.49 0.37 11.51
C GLY A 32 5.59 0.60 10.47
N MET A 33 5.31 1.43 9.46
CA MET A 33 6.24 1.75 8.38
C MET A 33 7.23 2.87 8.69
N GLN A 34 7.26 3.44 9.91
CA GLN A 34 8.18 4.56 10.20
C GLN A 34 9.66 4.20 10.11
N ASP A 35 10.00 2.93 10.34
CA ASP A 35 11.39 2.44 10.23
C ASP A 35 11.82 2.28 8.77
N ASP A 36 10.93 1.78 7.90
CA ASP A 36 11.22 1.49 6.49
C ASP A 36 10.93 2.67 5.56
N ALA A 37 9.94 3.49 5.89
CA ALA A 37 9.49 4.67 5.14
C ALA A 37 9.27 5.86 6.10
N PRO A 38 10.36 6.47 6.60
CA PRO A 38 10.27 7.59 7.52
C PRO A 38 9.56 8.78 6.87
N GLY A 39 8.52 9.27 7.52
CA GLY A 39 7.69 10.37 7.02
C GLY A 39 6.49 9.94 6.18
N LEU A 40 6.26 8.63 6.00
CA LEU A 40 5.02 8.12 5.45
C LEU A 40 3.86 8.53 6.36
N THR A 41 2.90 9.26 5.78
CA THR A 41 1.72 9.73 6.50
C THR A 41 0.53 8.78 6.28
N GLU A 42 -0.40 8.79 7.23
CA GLU A 42 -1.67 8.07 7.08
C GLU A 42 -2.43 8.49 5.80
N ALA A 43 -2.35 9.77 5.42
CA ALA A 43 -2.98 10.27 4.21
C ALA A 43 -2.37 9.66 2.94
N GLU A 44 -1.06 9.43 2.91
CA GLU A 44 -0.40 8.76 1.79
C GLU A 44 -0.78 7.30 1.68
N VAL A 45 -0.85 6.59 2.82
CA VAL A 45 -1.36 5.21 2.89
C VAL A 45 -2.80 5.13 2.39
N ALA A 46 -3.69 6.00 2.88
CA ALA A 46 -5.09 6.05 2.45
C ALA A 46 -5.24 6.33 0.96
N ASN A 47 -4.44 7.25 0.41
CA ASN A 47 -4.43 7.56 -1.02
C ASN A 47 -3.98 6.37 -1.87
N LEU A 48 -2.97 5.62 -1.43
CA LEU A 48 -2.51 4.41 -2.11
C LEU A 48 -3.61 3.34 -2.14
N ILE A 49 -4.23 3.06 -0.98
CA ILE A 49 -5.30 2.08 -0.87
C ILE A 49 -6.50 2.47 -1.74
N ALA A 50 -6.88 3.75 -1.76
CA ALA A 50 -7.96 4.24 -2.63
C ALA A 50 -7.68 3.97 -4.12
N ARG A 51 -6.46 4.27 -4.59
CA ARG A 51 -6.04 3.98 -5.97
C ARG A 51 -6.08 2.49 -6.30
N GLU A 52 -5.68 1.64 -5.35
CA GLU A 52 -5.73 0.19 -5.54
C GLU A 52 -7.16 -0.35 -5.54
N MET A 53 -8.05 0.17 -4.69
CA MET A 53 -9.48 -0.16 -4.74
C MET A 53 -10.11 0.23 -6.09
N ASP A 54 -9.83 1.43 -6.58
CA ASP A 54 -10.29 1.90 -7.88
C ASP A 54 -9.78 1.00 -9.02
N ARG A 55 -8.50 0.60 -8.97
CA ARG A 55 -7.90 -0.34 -9.93
C ARG A 55 -8.60 -1.70 -9.90
N ARG A 56 -8.82 -2.28 -8.71
CA ARG A 56 -9.53 -3.56 -8.53
C ARG A 56 -10.98 -3.46 -9.02
N TYR A 57 -11.65 -2.34 -8.77
CA TYR A 57 -13.01 -2.09 -9.24
C TYR A 57 -13.06 -1.97 -10.77
N ALA A 58 -12.17 -1.20 -11.39
CA ALA A 58 -12.07 -1.07 -12.83
C ALA A 58 -11.76 -2.42 -13.52
N ALA A 59 -10.87 -3.23 -12.94
CA ALA A 59 -10.54 -4.56 -13.45
C ALA A 59 -11.76 -5.50 -13.44
N ARG A 60 -12.58 -5.46 -12.38
CA ARG A 60 -13.84 -6.24 -12.31
C ARG A 60 -14.83 -5.82 -13.39
N GLN A 61 -14.95 -4.53 -13.68
CA GLN A 61 -15.85 -4.03 -14.72
C GLN A 61 -15.39 -4.43 -16.13
N GLN A 62 -14.08 -4.45 -16.38
CA GLN A 62 -13.52 -4.88 -17.67
C GLN A 62 -13.60 -6.40 -17.86
N GLY A 63 -13.43 -7.19 -16.79
CA GLY A 63 -13.59 -8.64 -16.82
C GLY A 63 -15.04 -9.14 -16.95
N GLY A 64 -16.03 -8.33 -16.55
CA GLY A 64 -17.45 -8.63 -16.71
C GLY A 64 -18.02 -8.35 -18.10
N ALA A 65 -17.28 -7.69 -18.98
CA ALA A 65 -17.69 -7.39 -20.36
C ALA A 65 -17.39 -8.54 -21.34
N SER A 66 -16.87 -9.66 -20.85
CA SER A 66 -16.62 -10.90 -21.62
C SER A 66 -17.35 -12.07 -20.95
N ALA A 67 -18.68 -12.06 -21.00
CA ALA A 67 -19.53 -13.20 -20.69
C ALA A 67 -20.72 -13.24 -21.66
#